data_AF-A0A2D5XCR5-F1
#
_entry.id   AF-A0A2D5XCR5-F1
#
_cell.length_a   1.000
_cell.length_b   1.000
_cell.length_c   1.000
_cell.angle_alpha   90.00
_cell.angle_beta   90.00
_cell.angle_gamma   90.00
#
_symmetry.space_group_name_H-M   'P 1'
#
loop_
_entity.id
_entity.type
_entity.pdbx_description
1 polymer ?
#
loop_
_entity_poly.entity_id
_entity_poly.type
_entity_poly.pdbx_seq_one_letter_code
_entity_poly.pdbx_strand_id
1 'polypeptide(L)'
;MCGISVKEKDEKELIKLKVKDSKLLTKLKREQLFDKIKDISYKYEVISVYPDEVDKAVNGDDGLNLNKLEARKTAEILNLLKPDKAIIDAPSNNIKSYKEYVMGFIRNKKIELILEHKADLNFPVVSAASIIAKVTRDNEIEKIKKRIKIDFGSGYPSDPKTISFLEKYHEKHSKIFRKSWMPYQKIANKKFQKKLEDFSQFIEKVEHKDKEIVEKLKILEDFGYKFIPTSTEHEHVRMKGSCTITLYKNGKLLIQGKEENKKTVERLIANKK
;
A
#
# COMPACT_ATOMS: atom_id res chain seq x y z
N MET A 1 7.50 12.27 3.33
CA MET A 1 7.10 13.68 3.54
C MET A 1 8.33 14.46 3.97
N CYS A 2 8.42 15.75 3.64
CA CYS A 2 9.56 16.59 3.98
C CYS A 2 9.08 17.97 4.42
N GLY A 3 9.78 18.57 5.38
CA GLY A 3 9.70 20.00 5.65
C GLY A 3 11.11 20.58 5.70
N ILE A 4 11.23 21.84 5.30
CA ILE A 4 12.46 22.63 5.48
C ILE A 4 12.11 23.89 6.25
N SER A 5 13.08 24.39 6.99
CA SER A 5 13.05 25.69 7.65
C SER A 5 14.23 26.50 7.13
N VAL A 6 13.96 27.72 6.69
CA VAL A 6 14.95 28.70 6.27
C VAL A 6 14.76 29.96 7.10
N LYS A 7 15.84 30.72 7.30
CA LYS A 7 15.70 32.10 7.78
C LYS A 7 15.20 32.94 6.61
N GLU A 8 14.33 33.91 6.91
CA GLU A 8 13.72 34.77 5.89
C GLU A 8 14.76 35.44 4.97
N LYS A 9 15.87 35.92 5.55
CA LYS A 9 16.99 36.51 4.79
C LYS A 9 17.67 35.58 3.78
N ASP A 10 17.56 34.26 3.98
CA ASP A 10 18.23 33.23 3.19
C ASP A 10 17.27 32.63 2.13
N GLU A 11 15.97 32.92 2.18
CA GLU A 11 14.98 32.44 1.19
C GLU A 11 15.32 32.86 -0.24
N LYS A 12 15.91 34.05 -0.41
CA LYS A 12 16.39 34.55 -1.71
C LYS A 12 17.41 33.61 -2.38
N GLU A 13 18.17 32.84 -1.61
CA GLU A 13 19.12 31.87 -2.17
C GLU A 13 18.38 30.68 -2.80
N LEU A 14 17.25 30.25 -2.24
CA LEU A 14 16.39 29.24 -2.87
C LEU A 14 15.81 29.73 -4.20
N ILE A 15 15.44 31.02 -4.28
CA ILE A 15 14.96 31.64 -5.53
C ILE A 15 16.06 31.60 -6.59
N LYS A 16 17.29 31.97 -6.25
CA LYS A 16 18.44 31.91 -7.17
C LYS A 16 18.74 30.50 -7.67
N LEU A 17 18.47 29.48 -6.85
CA LEU A 17 18.59 28.08 -7.26
C LEU A 17 17.50 27.61 -8.24
N LYS A 18 16.48 28.43 -8.53
CA LYS A 18 15.37 28.12 -9.44
C LYS A 18 14.65 26.82 -9.06
N VAL A 19 14.42 26.62 -7.77
CA VAL A 19 13.76 25.39 -7.25
C VAL A 19 12.33 25.20 -7.77
N LYS A 20 11.64 26.30 -8.15
CA LYS A 20 10.26 26.28 -8.67
C LYS A 20 10.08 25.52 -9.98
N ASP A 21 11.12 25.42 -10.80
CA ASP A 21 11.05 24.73 -12.09
C ASP A 21 11.21 23.20 -11.96
N SER A 22 11.21 22.67 -10.73
CA SER A 22 11.55 21.28 -10.39
C SER A 22 10.72 20.19 -11.06
N LYS A 23 9.49 20.50 -11.48
CA LYS A 23 8.63 19.56 -12.21
C LYS A 23 9.12 19.29 -13.63
N LEU A 24 9.93 20.18 -14.20
CA LEU A 24 10.60 20.01 -15.49
C LEU A 24 12.05 19.50 -15.33
N LEU A 25 12.54 19.37 -14.09
CA LEU A 25 13.92 18.97 -13.84
C LEU A 25 14.13 17.46 -13.96
N THR A 26 15.26 17.10 -14.58
CA THR A 26 15.75 15.73 -14.64
C THR A 26 16.12 15.23 -13.24
N LYS A 27 16.16 13.90 -13.07
CA LYS A 27 16.58 13.26 -11.81
C LYS A 27 17.95 13.79 -11.33
N LEU A 28 18.93 13.83 -12.22
CA LEU A 28 20.29 14.31 -11.94
C LEU A 28 20.27 15.77 -11.45
N LYS A 29 19.46 16.63 -12.07
CA LYS A 29 19.37 18.03 -11.66
C LYS A 29 18.72 18.18 -10.29
N ARG A 30 17.72 17.36 -9.95
CA ARG A 30 17.12 17.32 -8.61
C ARG A 30 18.12 16.84 -7.55
N GLU A 31 18.93 15.85 -7.85
CA GLU A 31 20.00 15.37 -6.95
C GLU A 31 21.04 16.47 -6.70
N GLN A 32 21.47 17.22 -7.72
CA GLN A 32 22.36 18.36 -7.54
C GLN A 32 21.74 19.50 -6.69
N LEU A 33 20.43 19.72 -6.81
CA LEU A 33 19.72 20.70 -6.00
C LEU A 33 19.51 20.24 -4.56
N PHE A 34 19.39 18.93 -4.34
CA PHE A 34 19.17 18.36 -3.00
C PHE A 34 20.24 18.82 -2.00
N ASP A 35 21.51 18.69 -2.35
CA ASP A 35 22.62 19.07 -1.47
C ASP A 35 22.65 20.59 -1.23
N LYS A 36 22.47 21.38 -2.29
CA LYS A 36 22.43 22.85 -2.17
C LYS A 36 21.27 23.36 -1.31
N ILE A 37 20.10 22.73 -1.41
CA ILE A 37 18.94 23.09 -0.60
C ILE A 37 19.23 22.77 0.87
N LYS A 38 19.88 21.64 1.17
CA LYS A 38 20.26 21.28 2.53
C LYS A 38 21.23 22.29 3.13
N ASP A 39 22.20 22.76 2.34
CA ASP A 39 23.18 23.76 2.80
C ASP A 39 22.54 25.11 3.12
N ILE A 40 21.51 25.52 2.37
CA ILE A 40 20.75 26.75 2.61
C ILE A 40 19.74 26.59 3.77
N SER A 41 19.24 25.38 3.98
CA SER A 41 18.22 25.10 5.00
C SER A 41 18.82 25.27 6.39
N TYR A 42 18.16 26.07 7.23
CA TYR A 42 18.51 26.15 8.65
C TYR A 42 18.28 24.79 9.33
N LYS A 43 17.17 24.14 9.00
CA LYS A 43 16.82 22.76 9.39
C LYS A 43 15.99 22.10 8.30
N TYR A 44 16.04 20.78 8.22
CA TYR A 44 15.11 20.02 7.39
C TYR A 44 14.79 18.70 8.08
N GLU A 45 13.59 18.18 7.81
CA GLU A 45 13.13 16.91 8.36
C GLU A 45 12.45 16.09 7.26
N VAL A 46 12.79 14.81 7.21
CA VAL A 46 12.21 13.85 6.25
C VAL A 46 11.64 12.67 6.99
N ILE A 47 10.35 12.42 6.80
CA ILE A 47 9.65 11.28 7.40
C ILE A 47 9.16 10.35 6.28
N SER A 48 9.62 9.11 6.32
CA SER A 48 9.16 8.05 5.42
C SER A 48 7.92 7.37 5.98
N VAL A 49 6.89 7.22 5.14
CA VAL A 49 5.64 6.52 5.46
C VAL A 49 5.59 5.25 4.62
N TYR A 50 5.64 4.10 5.28
CA TYR A 50 5.75 2.80 4.61
C TYR A 50 4.38 2.26 4.16
N PRO A 51 4.34 1.32 3.19
CA PRO A 51 3.07 0.80 2.67
C PRO A 51 2.13 0.22 3.73
N ASP A 52 2.66 -0.45 4.75
CA ASP A 52 1.87 -1.03 5.83
C ASP A 52 1.28 0.04 6.77
N GLU A 53 2.01 1.14 7.01
CA GLU A 53 1.48 2.30 7.76
C GLU A 53 0.35 2.96 6.98
N VAL A 54 0.48 3.10 5.65
CA VAL A 54 -0.60 3.61 4.80
C VAL A 54 -1.81 2.69 4.85
N ASP A 55 -1.61 1.37 4.69
CA ASP A 55 -2.70 0.40 4.70
C ASP A 55 -3.44 0.35 6.05
N LYS A 56 -2.70 0.45 7.17
CA LYS A 56 -3.29 0.56 8.52
C LYS A 56 -4.15 1.82 8.65
N ALA A 57 -3.68 2.96 8.14
CA ALA A 57 -4.43 4.20 8.23
C ALA A 57 -5.65 4.25 7.30
N VAL A 58 -5.66 3.51 6.18
CA VAL A 58 -6.79 3.50 5.24
C VAL A 58 -7.85 2.46 5.64
N ASN A 59 -7.41 1.30 6.13
CA ASN A 59 -8.31 0.18 6.47
C ASN A 59 -8.63 0.10 7.97
N GLY A 60 -8.03 0.94 8.81
CA GLY A 60 -8.23 0.91 10.25
C GLY A 60 -9.58 1.49 10.67
N ASP A 61 -10.14 0.94 11.76
CA ASP A 61 -11.40 1.42 12.35
C ASP A 61 -11.18 2.56 13.37
N ASP A 62 -9.93 3.01 13.55
CA ASP A 62 -9.54 4.07 14.49
C ASP A 62 -9.91 5.48 14.00
N GLY A 63 -10.60 5.57 12.86
CA GLY A 63 -11.01 6.82 12.24
C GLY A 63 -9.86 7.61 11.61
N LEU A 64 -8.64 7.05 11.52
CA LEU A 64 -7.61 7.58 10.64
C LEU A 64 -8.02 7.34 9.17
N ASN A 65 -7.52 8.21 8.31
CA ASN A 65 -7.59 8.07 6.86
C ASN A 65 -6.31 8.67 6.28
N LEU A 66 -6.12 8.58 4.97
CA LEU A 66 -4.89 9.08 4.34
C LEU A 66 -4.62 10.56 4.66
N ASN A 67 -5.65 11.41 4.63
CA ASN A 67 -5.53 12.83 4.94
C ASN A 67 -5.12 13.08 6.40
N LYS A 68 -5.71 12.34 7.36
CA LYS A 68 -5.35 12.45 8.79
C LYS A 68 -3.94 11.92 9.07
N LEU A 69 -3.53 10.84 8.39
CA LEU A 69 -2.16 10.33 8.48
C LEU A 69 -1.16 11.38 7.97
N GLU A 70 -1.42 11.97 6.81
CA GLU A 70 -0.60 13.06 6.28
C GLU A 70 -0.58 14.26 7.22
N ALA A 71 -1.73 14.69 7.75
CA ALA A 71 -1.80 15.78 8.72
C ALA A 71 -0.96 15.50 9.98
N ARG A 72 -1.01 14.26 10.50
CA ARG A 72 -0.20 13.83 11.64
C ARG A 72 1.30 13.89 11.35
N LYS A 73 1.73 13.41 10.18
CA LYS A 73 3.14 13.46 9.76
C LYS A 73 3.63 14.87 9.46
N THR A 74 2.77 15.72 8.87
CA THR A 74 3.03 17.15 8.71
C THR A 74 3.23 17.82 10.08
N ALA A 75 2.36 17.54 11.05
CA ALA A 75 2.51 18.08 12.40
C ALA A 75 3.77 17.57 13.12
N GLU A 76 4.16 16.31 12.91
CA GLU A 76 5.41 15.73 13.43
C GLU A 76 6.63 16.52 12.93
N ILE A 77 6.70 16.79 11.62
CA ILE A 77 7.73 17.62 10.99
C ILE A 77 7.74 19.03 11.61
N LEU A 78 6.57 19.67 11.74
CA LEU A 78 6.47 21.02 12.29
C LEU A 78 6.89 21.10 13.76
N ASN A 79 6.58 20.06 14.56
CA ASN A 79 6.99 19.97 15.96
C ASN A 79 8.52 19.82 16.12
N LEU A 80 9.19 19.19 15.15
CA LEU A 80 10.65 19.06 15.11
C LEU A 80 11.33 20.35 14.64
N LEU A 81 10.82 20.94 13.55
CA LEU A 81 11.38 22.15 12.96
C LEU A 81 11.14 23.41 13.80
N LYS A 82 9.99 23.47 14.51
CA LYS A 82 9.55 24.59 15.36
C LYS A 82 9.60 25.97 14.65
N PRO A 83 8.99 26.13 13.46
CA PRO A 83 8.99 27.41 12.77
C PRO A 83 7.97 28.39 13.38
N ASP A 84 8.18 29.69 13.16
CA ASP A 84 7.20 30.73 13.50
C ASP A 84 6.03 30.74 12.51
N LYS A 85 6.34 30.50 11.24
CA LYS A 85 5.41 30.43 10.11
C LYS A 85 5.67 29.18 9.27
N ALA A 86 4.61 28.47 8.88
CA ALA A 86 4.70 27.32 8.00
C ALA A 86 3.75 27.44 6.81
N ILE A 87 4.28 27.11 5.65
CA ILE A 87 3.56 27.04 4.38
C ILE A 87 3.51 25.57 3.96
N ILE A 88 2.29 25.05 3.73
CA ILE A 88 2.05 23.63 3.51
C ILE A 88 1.29 23.45 2.19
N ASP A 89 1.77 22.55 1.34
CA ASP A 89 1.02 22.10 0.15
C ASP A 89 -0.09 21.15 0.59
N ALA A 90 -1.34 21.60 0.44
CA ALA A 90 -2.51 20.89 0.95
C ALA A 90 -2.91 19.71 0.02
N PRO A 91 -2.88 18.46 0.51
CA PRO A 91 -3.19 17.28 -0.31
C PRO A 91 -4.69 17.04 -0.50
N SER A 92 -5.54 17.70 0.30
CA SER A 92 -6.99 17.49 0.34
C SER A 92 -7.76 18.70 -0.16
N ASN A 93 -8.79 18.45 -0.98
CA ASN A 93 -9.71 19.47 -1.49
C ASN A 93 -10.40 20.28 -0.37
N ASN A 94 -10.51 19.72 0.84
CA ASN A 94 -11.01 20.44 2.01
C ASN A 94 -9.83 20.93 2.86
N ILE A 95 -9.24 22.07 2.44
CA ILE A 95 -8.12 22.71 3.13
C ILE A 95 -8.49 23.03 4.59
N LYS A 96 -9.71 23.48 4.86
CA LYS A 96 -10.16 23.84 6.22
C LYS A 96 -10.07 22.65 7.17
N SER A 97 -10.66 21.51 6.79
CA SER A 97 -10.62 20.28 7.59
C SER A 97 -9.18 19.75 7.74
N TYR A 98 -8.36 19.82 6.69
CA TYR A 98 -6.96 19.42 6.80
C TYR A 98 -6.17 20.32 7.75
N LYS A 99 -6.41 21.65 7.72
CA LYS A 99 -5.83 22.60 8.68
C LYS A 99 -6.23 22.25 10.12
N GLU A 100 -7.50 21.92 10.36
CA GLU A 100 -7.98 21.50 11.68
C GLU A 100 -7.28 20.22 12.16
N TYR A 101 -7.08 19.22 11.29
CA TYR A 101 -6.32 18.02 11.63
C TYR A 101 -4.87 18.34 12.00
N VAL A 102 -4.18 19.12 11.18
CA VAL A 102 -2.80 19.54 11.44
C VAL A 102 -2.71 20.29 12.78
N MET A 103 -3.61 21.26 13.00
CA MET A 103 -3.68 22.01 14.25
C MET A 103 -3.98 21.11 15.45
N GLY A 104 -4.74 20.03 15.29
CA GLY A 104 -4.98 19.04 16.34
C GLY A 104 -3.70 18.38 16.85
N PHE A 105 -2.74 18.11 15.95
CA PHE A 105 -1.50 17.38 16.27
C PHE A 105 -0.28 18.26 16.58
N ILE A 106 -0.27 19.54 16.18
CA ILE A 106 0.86 20.44 16.48
C ILE A 106 0.86 20.84 17.96
N ARG A 107 2.05 20.91 18.57
CA ARG A 107 2.23 21.34 19.97
C ARG A 107 2.16 22.87 20.12
N ASN A 108 2.81 23.62 19.25
CA ASN A 108 2.76 25.09 19.26
C ASN A 108 1.51 25.60 18.54
N LYS A 109 0.49 26.05 19.29
CA LYS A 109 -0.76 26.58 18.70
C LYS A 109 -0.64 28.02 18.19
N LYS A 110 0.48 28.71 18.43
CA LYS A 110 0.71 30.10 17.99
C LYS A 110 1.34 30.20 16.59
N ILE A 111 1.72 29.07 16.00
CA ILE A 111 2.29 29.01 14.66
C ILE A 111 1.35 29.61 13.61
N GLU A 112 1.87 30.43 12.71
CA GLU A 112 1.14 30.90 11.53
C GLU A 112 1.11 29.78 10.47
N LEU A 113 -0.07 29.24 10.16
CA LEU A 113 -0.24 28.22 9.13
C LEU A 113 -0.90 28.77 7.86
N ILE A 114 -0.16 28.73 6.76
CA ILE A 114 -0.64 28.95 5.40
C ILE A 114 -0.75 27.60 4.70
N LEU A 115 -1.95 27.27 4.23
CA LEU A 115 -2.21 26.07 3.47
C LEU A 115 -2.78 26.46 2.12
N GLU A 116 -2.14 26.01 1.05
CA GLU A 116 -2.59 26.27 -0.31
C GLU A 116 -2.44 25.00 -1.15
N HIS A 117 -3.26 24.89 -2.19
CA HIS A 117 -3.04 23.89 -3.22
C HIS A 117 -1.88 24.31 -4.12
N LYS A 118 -1.02 23.35 -4.48
CA LYS A 118 0.12 23.60 -5.38
C LYS A 118 1.05 24.68 -4.81
N ALA A 119 1.19 24.71 -3.48
CA ALA A 119 2.03 25.68 -2.80
C ALA A 119 3.50 25.57 -3.26
N ASP A 120 3.92 24.40 -3.75
CA ASP A 120 5.23 24.16 -4.33
C ASP A 120 5.52 24.95 -5.63
N LEU A 121 4.48 25.46 -6.31
CA LEU A 121 4.61 26.37 -7.46
C LEU A 121 4.79 27.82 -7.01
N ASN A 122 4.14 28.20 -5.91
CA ASN A 122 4.05 29.58 -5.45
C ASN A 122 5.18 29.95 -4.49
N PHE A 123 5.66 29.00 -3.69
CA PHE A 123 6.60 29.27 -2.59
C PHE A 123 7.93 28.50 -2.77
N PRO A 124 9.07 29.19 -2.86
CA PRO A 124 10.39 28.55 -3.01
C PRO A 124 10.69 27.53 -1.91
N VAL A 125 10.32 27.84 -0.67
CA VAL A 125 10.52 26.94 0.49
C VAL A 125 9.76 25.62 0.36
N VAL A 126 8.52 25.66 -0.12
CA VAL A 126 7.70 24.46 -0.35
C VAL A 126 8.24 23.67 -1.54
N SER A 127 8.66 24.38 -2.60
CA SER A 127 9.29 23.76 -3.78
C SER A 127 10.57 23.00 -3.42
N ALA A 128 11.41 23.61 -2.59
CA ALA A 128 12.63 23.01 -2.08
C ALA A 128 12.35 21.77 -1.20
N ALA A 129 11.35 21.81 -0.33
CA ALA A 129 10.90 20.64 0.44
C ALA A 129 10.39 19.51 -0.48
N SER A 130 9.67 19.85 -1.56
CA SER A 130 9.18 18.91 -2.57
C SER A 130 10.33 18.20 -3.29
N ILE A 131 11.41 18.93 -3.64
CA ILE A 131 12.63 18.35 -4.22
C ILE A 131 13.24 17.32 -3.27
N ILE A 132 13.45 17.68 -1.99
CA ILE A 132 14.03 16.76 -1.00
C ILE A 132 13.16 15.52 -0.84
N ALA A 133 11.85 15.68 -0.71
CA ALA A 133 10.92 14.56 -0.62
C ALA A 133 11.01 13.65 -1.86
N LYS A 134 11.07 14.22 -3.06
CA LYS A 134 11.08 13.48 -4.32
C LYS A 134 12.39 12.71 -4.51
N VAL A 135 13.53 13.34 -4.28
CA VAL A 135 14.85 12.69 -4.38
C VAL A 135 14.95 11.56 -3.36
N THR A 136 14.51 11.79 -2.11
CA THR A 136 14.50 10.73 -1.09
C THR A 136 13.63 9.55 -1.52
N ARG A 137 12.42 9.81 -1.99
CA ARG A 137 11.49 8.76 -2.44
C ARG A 137 12.04 7.99 -3.64
N ASP A 138 12.59 8.69 -4.63
CA ASP A 138 13.15 8.05 -5.82
C ASP A 138 14.39 7.18 -5.45
N ASN A 139 15.21 7.62 -4.50
CA ASN A 139 16.32 6.82 -3.96
C ASN A 139 15.86 5.56 -3.23
N GLU A 140 14.81 5.65 -2.41
CA GLU A 140 14.23 4.46 -1.75
C GLU A 140 13.65 3.46 -2.75
N ILE A 141 13.00 3.93 -3.82
CA ILE A 141 12.51 3.06 -4.91
C ILE A 141 13.68 2.32 -5.57
N GLU A 142 14.78 3.00 -5.87
CA GLU A 142 15.97 2.36 -6.45
C GLU A 142 16.62 1.35 -5.49
N LYS A 143 16.63 1.63 -4.18
CA LYS A 143 17.07 0.64 -3.17
C LYS A 143 16.19 -0.61 -3.18
N ILE A 144 14.86 -0.45 -3.28
CA ILE A 144 13.93 -1.59 -3.35
C ILE A 144 14.20 -2.40 -4.62
N LYS A 145 14.34 -1.76 -5.79
CA LYS A 145 14.66 -2.42 -7.06
C LYS A 145 15.94 -3.25 -6.96
N LYS A 146 17.01 -2.67 -6.41
CA LYS A 146 18.29 -3.36 -6.18
C LYS A 146 18.13 -4.56 -5.26
N ARG A 147 17.38 -4.40 -4.15
CA ARG A 147 17.16 -5.46 -3.17
C ARG A 147 16.39 -6.66 -3.75
N ILE A 148 15.37 -6.41 -4.55
CA ILE A 148 14.56 -7.49 -5.16
C ILE A 148 15.09 -7.93 -6.52
N LYS A 149 16.09 -7.23 -7.06
CA LYS A 149 16.72 -7.44 -8.38
C LYS A 149 15.72 -7.38 -9.55
N ILE A 150 14.73 -6.50 -9.48
CA ILE A 150 13.69 -6.32 -10.50
C ILE A 150 13.42 -4.82 -10.69
N ASP A 151 13.47 -4.34 -11.92
CA ASP A 151 12.96 -3.00 -12.27
C ASP A 151 11.44 -3.06 -12.45
N PHE A 152 10.72 -2.50 -11.48
CA PHE A 152 9.26 -2.40 -11.51
C PHE A 152 8.77 -1.03 -12.00
N GLY A 153 9.65 -0.21 -12.60
CA GLY A 153 9.30 1.12 -13.08
C GLY A 153 9.18 2.14 -11.94
N SER A 154 8.20 3.02 -12.04
CA SER A 154 8.05 4.22 -11.20
C SER A 154 7.29 3.98 -9.88
N GLY A 155 6.56 2.86 -9.78
CA GLY A 155 5.65 2.57 -8.67
C GLY A 155 4.28 3.24 -8.79
N TYR A 156 3.99 3.94 -9.90
CA TYR A 156 2.67 4.53 -10.17
C TYR A 156 1.79 3.62 -11.03
N PRO A 157 0.46 3.66 -10.88
CA PRO A 157 -0.45 2.85 -11.68
C PRO A 157 -0.47 3.24 -13.17
N SER A 158 -0.04 4.45 -13.51
CA SER A 158 0.08 4.93 -14.90
C SER A 158 1.29 4.35 -15.64
N ASP A 159 2.20 3.68 -14.93
CA ASP A 159 3.38 3.07 -15.53
C ASP A 159 3.09 1.59 -15.87
N PRO A 160 3.11 1.21 -17.16
CA PRO A 160 2.86 -0.17 -17.57
C PRO A 160 3.80 -1.18 -16.89
N LYS A 161 5.08 -0.83 -16.65
CA LYS A 161 6.02 -1.72 -15.96
C LYS A 161 5.58 -1.99 -14.52
N THR A 162 5.05 -0.98 -13.84
CA THR A 162 4.54 -1.13 -12.48
C THR A 162 3.30 -2.01 -12.44
N ILE A 163 2.40 -1.89 -13.41
CA ILE A 163 1.21 -2.75 -13.49
C ILE A 163 1.61 -4.20 -13.75
N SER A 164 2.45 -4.47 -14.75
CA SER A 164 2.92 -5.84 -15.02
C SER A 164 3.68 -6.44 -13.83
N PHE A 165 4.46 -5.63 -13.11
CA PHE A 165 5.12 -6.07 -11.89
C PHE A 165 4.12 -6.41 -10.78
N LEU A 166 3.09 -5.59 -10.58
CA LEU A 166 2.04 -5.84 -9.60
C LEU A 166 1.30 -7.16 -9.90
N GLU A 167 0.90 -7.40 -11.15
CA GLU A 167 0.21 -8.63 -11.55
C GLU A 167 1.05 -9.88 -11.25
N LYS A 168 2.35 -9.82 -11.55
CA LYS A 168 3.26 -10.97 -11.41
C LYS A 168 3.78 -11.19 -9.99
N TYR A 169 3.95 -10.13 -9.18
CA TYR A 169 4.74 -10.20 -7.94
C TYR A 169 4.02 -9.71 -6.67
N HIS A 170 2.74 -9.34 -6.71
CA HIS A 170 2.01 -8.85 -5.53
C HIS A 170 2.03 -9.81 -4.33
N GLU A 171 2.04 -11.13 -4.55
CA GLU A 171 2.15 -12.12 -3.47
C GLU A 171 3.59 -12.23 -2.96
N LYS A 172 4.55 -12.45 -3.87
CA LYS A 172 5.98 -12.68 -3.56
C LYS A 172 6.64 -11.49 -2.87
N HIS A 173 6.28 -10.28 -3.26
CA HIS A 173 6.84 -9.04 -2.71
C HIS A 173 5.78 -8.21 -1.98
N SER A 174 4.79 -8.85 -1.36
CA SER A 174 3.62 -8.19 -0.74
C SER A 174 3.92 -7.02 0.21
N LYS A 175 5.10 -6.99 0.86
CA LYS A 175 5.51 -5.91 1.78
C LYS A 175 5.80 -4.56 1.10
N ILE A 176 6.06 -4.54 -0.21
CA ILE A 176 6.38 -3.29 -0.93
C ILE A 176 5.15 -2.65 -1.57
N PHE A 177 4.00 -3.32 -1.51
CA PHE A 177 2.74 -2.85 -2.08
C PHE A 177 1.83 -2.27 -1.00
N ARG A 178 1.08 -1.23 -1.38
CA ARG A 178 -0.07 -0.73 -0.61
C ARG A 178 -1.28 -1.57 -0.99
N LYS A 179 -1.76 -2.38 -0.07
CA LYS A 179 -2.87 -3.33 -0.29
C LYS A 179 -4.25 -2.66 -0.24
N SER A 180 -4.33 -1.51 0.41
CA SER A 180 -5.51 -0.62 0.45
C SER A 180 -5.80 0.06 -0.89
N TRP A 181 -4.83 0.07 -1.81
CA TRP A 181 -4.98 0.75 -3.09
C TRP A 181 -5.80 -0.05 -4.11
N MET A 182 -6.69 0.65 -4.81
CA MET A 182 -7.63 0.06 -5.77
C MET A 182 -6.96 -0.83 -6.83
N PRO A 183 -5.81 -0.48 -7.46
CA PRO A 183 -5.16 -1.40 -8.40
C PRO A 183 -4.76 -2.74 -7.79
N TYR A 184 -4.24 -2.73 -6.55
CA TYR A 184 -3.89 -3.94 -5.83
C TYR A 184 -5.14 -4.78 -5.54
N GLN A 185 -6.19 -4.14 -5.01
CA GLN A 185 -7.47 -4.80 -4.71
C GLN A 185 -8.10 -5.41 -5.95
N LYS A 186 -8.10 -4.71 -7.09
CA LYS A 186 -8.64 -5.24 -8.36
C LYS A 186 -7.91 -6.51 -8.80
N ILE A 187 -6.58 -6.53 -8.73
CA ILE A 187 -5.80 -7.70 -9.14
C ILE A 187 -5.98 -8.87 -8.15
N ALA A 188 -5.98 -8.59 -6.85
CA ALA A 188 -6.23 -9.59 -5.82
C ALA A 188 -7.64 -10.19 -5.95
N ASN A 189 -8.66 -9.36 -6.20
CA ASN A 189 -10.05 -9.79 -6.32
C ASN A 189 -10.33 -10.50 -7.66
N LYS A 190 -9.72 -10.08 -8.79
CA LYS A 190 -9.83 -10.81 -10.06
C LYS A 190 -9.36 -12.25 -9.95
N LYS A 191 -8.25 -12.49 -9.24
CA LYS A 191 -7.78 -13.85 -8.95
C LYS A 191 -8.78 -14.64 -8.10
N PHE A 192 -9.46 -13.98 -7.17
CA PHE A 192 -10.49 -14.61 -6.34
C PHE A 192 -11.75 -14.95 -7.14
N GLN A 193 -12.23 -14.02 -7.98
CA GLN A 193 -13.37 -14.24 -8.87
C GLN A 193 -13.10 -15.36 -9.88
N LYS A 194 -11.92 -15.38 -10.51
CA LYS A 194 -11.54 -16.47 -11.41
C LYS A 194 -11.57 -17.83 -10.70
N LYS A 195 -11.12 -17.90 -9.45
CA LYS A 195 -11.20 -19.13 -8.64
C LYS A 195 -12.65 -19.54 -8.31
N LEU A 196 -13.54 -18.57 -8.10
CA LEU A 196 -14.97 -18.83 -7.88
C LEU A 196 -15.66 -19.30 -9.17
N GLU A 197 -15.35 -18.72 -10.32
CA GLU A 197 -15.88 -19.16 -11.62
C GLU A 197 -15.38 -20.58 -11.96
N ASP A 198 -14.08 -20.85 -11.75
CA ASP A 198 -13.51 -22.19 -11.87
C ASP A 198 -14.22 -23.19 -10.93
N PHE A 199 -14.63 -22.74 -9.73
CA PHE A 199 -15.40 -23.53 -8.78
C PHE A 199 -16.85 -23.74 -9.21
N SER A 200 -17.57 -22.73 -9.67
CA SER A 200 -18.95 -22.86 -10.18
C SER A 200 -19.02 -23.81 -11.37
N GLN A 201 -18.11 -23.66 -12.35
CA GLN A 201 -18.00 -24.58 -13.49
C GLN A 201 -17.64 -26.01 -13.06
N PHE A 202 -16.87 -26.16 -11.98
CA PHE A 202 -16.57 -27.46 -11.39
C PHE A 202 -17.79 -28.08 -10.71
N ILE A 203 -18.51 -27.31 -9.89
CA ILE A 203 -19.73 -27.78 -9.22
C ILE A 203 -20.74 -28.23 -10.27
N GLU A 204 -20.97 -27.47 -11.33
CA GLU A 204 -21.83 -27.89 -12.44
C GLU A 204 -21.40 -29.24 -13.05
N LYS A 205 -20.08 -29.51 -13.17
CA LYS A 205 -19.56 -30.78 -13.72
C LYS A 205 -19.70 -31.96 -12.76
N VAL A 206 -19.72 -31.74 -11.45
CA VAL A 206 -19.75 -32.79 -10.42
C VAL A 206 -21.15 -32.98 -9.82
N GLU A 207 -21.98 -31.95 -9.80
CA GLU A 207 -23.36 -31.97 -9.29
C GLU A 207 -24.24 -32.96 -10.05
N HIS A 208 -23.95 -33.20 -11.34
CA HIS A 208 -24.58 -34.25 -12.13
C HIS A 208 -24.11 -35.67 -11.81
N LYS A 209 -22.98 -35.84 -11.10
CA LYS A 209 -22.36 -37.14 -10.82
C LYS A 209 -22.48 -37.57 -9.36
N ASP A 210 -22.40 -36.64 -8.41
CA ASP A 210 -22.43 -36.98 -6.99
C ASP A 210 -22.80 -35.76 -6.11
N LYS A 211 -24.10 -35.59 -5.84
CA LYS A 211 -24.66 -34.48 -5.04
C LYS A 211 -24.12 -34.46 -3.61
N GLU A 212 -23.84 -35.64 -3.04
CA GLU A 212 -23.35 -35.77 -1.66
C GLU A 212 -21.95 -35.16 -1.51
N ILE A 213 -21.10 -35.28 -2.54
CA ILE A 213 -19.76 -34.69 -2.55
C ILE A 213 -19.81 -33.16 -2.62
N VAL A 214 -20.73 -32.60 -3.39
CA VAL A 214 -20.90 -31.14 -3.54
C VAL A 214 -21.28 -30.49 -2.20
N GLU A 215 -22.20 -31.13 -1.46
CA GLU A 215 -22.65 -30.63 -0.15
C GLU A 215 -21.50 -30.65 0.88
N LYS A 216 -20.69 -31.72 0.87
CA LYS A 216 -19.49 -31.83 1.71
C LYS A 216 -18.46 -30.73 1.40
N LEU A 217 -18.26 -30.38 0.13
CA LEU A 217 -17.34 -29.30 -0.27
C LEU A 217 -17.84 -27.92 0.16
N LYS A 218 -19.15 -27.65 0.06
CA LYS A 218 -19.76 -26.39 0.54
C LYS A 218 -19.60 -26.20 2.05
N ILE A 219 -19.85 -27.27 2.82
CA ILE A 219 -19.65 -27.25 4.28
C ILE A 219 -18.19 -26.89 4.63
N LEU A 220 -17.21 -27.46 3.92
CA LEU A 220 -15.81 -27.15 4.17
C LEU A 220 -15.48 -25.68 3.89
N GLU A 221 -16.06 -25.11 2.84
CA GLU A 221 -15.91 -23.69 2.52
C GLU A 221 -16.52 -22.79 3.62
N ASP A 222 -17.71 -23.11 4.12
CA ASP A 222 -18.35 -22.38 5.23
C ASP A 222 -17.50 -22.41 6.51
N PHE A 223 -16.75 -23.50 6.72
CA PHE A 223 -15.79 -23.66 7.82
C PHE A 223 -14.40 -23.05 7.53
N GLY A 224 -14.28 -22.25 6.48
CA GLY A 224 -13.09 -21.44 6.18
C GLY A 224 -11.97 -22.18 5.43
N TYR A 225 -12.25 -23.38 4.89
CA TYR A 225 -11.30 -24.04 3.99
C TYR A 225 -11.28 -23.33 2.63
N LYS A 226 -10.07 -23.08 2.13
CA LYS A 226 -9.87 -22.36 0.86
C LYS A 226 -9.30 -23.28 -0.20
N PHE A 227 -9.78 -23.17 -1.43
CA PHE A 227 -9.21 -23.90 -2.55
C PHE A 227 -7.74 -23.52 -2.80
N ILE A 228 -6.93 -24.54 -3.02
CA ILE A 228 -5.54 -24.44 -3.45
C ILE A 228 -5.35 -25.20 -4.76
N PRO A 229 -4.33 -24.86 -5.57
CA PRO A 229 -4.06 -25.60 -6.79
C PRO A 229 -3.90 -27.11 -6.52
N THR A 230 -4.46 -27.93 -7.41
CA THR A 230 -4.24 -29.38 -7.41
C THR A 230 -2.77 -29.68 -7.66
N SER A 231 -2.28 -30.78 -7.07
CA SER A 231 -0.87 -31.20 -7.20
C SER A 231 -0.66 -32.27 -8.25
N THR A 232 -1.72 -32.99 -8.64
CA THR A 232 -1.67 -34.03 -9.66
C THR A 232 -2.90 -33.96 -10.57
N GLU A 233 -2.80 -34.53 -11.77
CA GLU A 233 -3.91 -34.61 -12.73
C GLU A 233 -5.03 -35.55 -12.29
N HIS A 234 -4.80 -36.40 -11.30
CA HIS A 234 -5.78 -37.32 -10.72
C HIS A 234 -6.64 -36.66 -9.64
N GLU A 235 -6.25 -35.47 -9.18
CA GLU A 235 -7.01 -34.70 -8.20
C GLU A 235 -8.13 -33.92 -8.90
N HIS A 236 -9.32 -34.03 -8.34
CA HIS A 236 -10.48 -33.23 -8.73
C HIS A 236 -10.46 -31.87 -8.01
N VAL A 237 -10.19 -31.87 -6.70
CA VAL A 237 -10.17 -30.65 -5.86
C VAL A 237 -9.13 -30.78 -4.77
N ARG A 238 -8.51 -29.66 -4.40
CA ARG A 238 -7.68 -29.54 -3.20
C ARG A 238 -8.06 -28.30 -2.39
N MET A 239 -8.34 -28.48 -1.10
CA MET A 239 -8.69 -27.40 -0.17
C MET A 239 -7.69 -27.37 1.00
N LYS A 240 -7.43 -26.18 1.53
CA LYS A 240 -6.53 -25.94 2.66
C LYS A 240 -7.23 -25.11 3.74
N GLY A 241 -7.23 -25.66 4.95
CA GLY A 241 -7.64 -25.02 6.19
C GLY A 241 -6.75 -25.51 7.33
N SER A 242 -7.34 -26.00 8.43
CA SER A 242 -6.60 -26.64 9.53
C SER A 242 -5.98 -27.99 9.12
N CYS A 243 -6.47 -28.61 8.05
CA CYS A 243 -5.80 -29.68 7.30
C CYS A 243 -5.89 -29.44 5.78
N THR A 244 -5.23 -30.29 5.00
CA THR A 244 -5.38 -30.34 3.54
C THR A 244 -6.39 -31.42 3.19
N ILE A 245 -7.37 -31.08 2.37
CA ILE A 245 -8.39 -32.01 1.89
C ILE A 245 -8.23 -32.14 0.38
N THR A 246 -8.31 -33.35 -0.15
CA THR A 246 -8.11 -33.65 -1.56
C THR A 246 -9.17 -34.63 -2.04
N LEU A 247 -9.98 -34.22 -3.00
CA LEU A 247 -10.94 -35.09 -3.67
C LEU A 247 -10.32 -35.56 -4.97
N TYR A 248 -10.26 -36.87 -5.20
CA TYR A 248 -9.74 -37.48 -6.42
C TYR A 248 -10.85 -37.71 -7.45
N LYS A 249 -10.47 -37.78 -8.73
CA LYS A 249 -11.40 -38.02 -9.85
C LYS A 249 -12.18 -39.34 -9.74
N ASN A 250 -11.70 -40.30 -8.94
CA ASN A 250 -12.36 -41.56 -8.65
C ASN A 250 -13.35 -41.48 -7.45
N GLY A 251 -13.65 -40.28 -6.94
CA GLY A 251 -14.55 -40.06 -5.81
C GLY A 251 -13.91 -40.20 -4.44
N LYS A 252 -12.64 -40.61 -4.34
CA LYS A 252 -11.96 -40.76 -3.03
C LYS A 252 -11.64 -39.41 -2.41
N LEU A 253 -12.04 -39.21 -1.16
CA LEU A 253 -11.65 -38.06 -0.35
C LEU A 253 -10.45 -38.42 0.54
N LEU A 254 -9.40 -37.61 0.51
CA LEU A 254 -8.20 -37.77 1.32
C LEU A 254 -8.00 -36.54 2.21
N ILE A 255 -7.75 -36.76 3.49
CA ILE A 255 -7.51 -35.72 4.49
C ILE A 255 -6.08 -35.87 5.04
N GLN A 256 -5.25 -34.84 4.85
CA GLN A 256 -3.83 -34.81 5.23
C GLN A 256 -3.58 -33.68 6.24
N GLY A 257 -3.05 -34.01 7.42
CA GLY A 257 -2.82 -33.05 8.51
C GLY A 257 -2.60 -33.75 9.85
N LYS A 258 -2.59 -32.97 10.95
CA LYS A 258 -2.56 -33.52 12.32
C LYS A 258 -3.82 -34.36 12.59
N GLU A 259 -3.67 -35.45 13.31
CA GLU A 259 -4.74 -36.43 13.58
C GLU A 259 -6.01 -35.81 14.18
N GLU A 260 -5.83 -34.86 15.09
CA GLU A 260 -6.90 -34.10 15.74
C GLU A 260 -7.73 -33.29 14.73
N ASN A 261 -7.07 -32.65 13.76
CA ASN A 261 -7.74 -31.89 12.70
C ASN A 261 -8.46 -32.81 11.71
N LYS A 262 -7.91 -34.00 11.43
CA LYS A 262 -8.56 -34.99 10.56
C LYS A 262 -9.87 -35.47 11.16
N LYS A 263 -9.86 -35.87 12.44
CA LYS A 263 -11.06 -36.32 13.16
C LYS A 263 -12.14 -35.26 13.21
N THR A 264 -11.77 -33.99 13.37
CA THR A 264 -12.72 -32.87 13.33
C THR A 264 -13.38 -32.73 11.96
N VAL A 265 -12.60 -32.81 10.88
CA VAL A 265 -13.14 -32.75 9.51
C VAL A 265 -14.00 -33.96 9.18
N GLU A 266 -13.58 -35.17 9.56
CA GLU A 266 -14.36 -36.39 9.35
C GLU A 266 -15.73 -36.31 10.05
N ARG A 267 -15.79 -35.76 11.27
CA ARG A 267 -17.05 -35.50 11.97
C ARG A 267 -17.93 -34.46 11.27
N LEU A 268 -17.33 -33.37 10.78
CA LEU A 268 -18.06 -32.31 10.04
C LEU A 268 -18.72 -32.85 8.77
N ILE A 269 -18.02 -33.75 8.07
CA ILE A 269 -18.47 -34.34 6.81
C ILE A 269 -19.45 -35.52 7.04
N ALA A 270 -19.39 -36.18 8.21
CA ALA A 270 -20.22 -37.34 8.54
C ALA A 270 -21.58 -37.01 9.20
N ASN A 271 -21.74 -35.84 9.81
CA ASN A 271 -22.90 -35.50 10.67
C ASN A 271 -24.22 -35.17 9.95
N LYS A 272 -24.34 -35.42 8.64
CA LYS A 272 -25.62 -35.42 7.93
C LYS A 272 -25.62 -36.54 6.89
N LYS A 273 -26.13 -37.70 7.30
CA LYS A 273 -26.81 -38.67 6.42
C LYS A 273 -28.31 -38.47 6.60
#